data_AF-A0A8S2IZF4-F1
#
_entry.id   AF-A0A8S2IZF4-F1
#
_cell.length_a   1.000
_cell.length_b   1.000
_cell.length_c   1.000
_cell.angle_alpha   90.00
_cell.angle_beta   90.00
_cell.angle_gamma   90.00
#
_symmetry.space_group_name_H-M   'P 1'
#
loop_
_entity.id
_entity.type
_entity.pdbx_description
1 polymer ?
#
loop_
_entity_poly.entity_id
_entity_poly.type
_entity_poly.pdbx_seq_one_letter_code
_entity_poly.pdbx_strand_id
1 'polypeptide(L)'
;IRVVDDQQNTTGDCMKVNENISQPEDRCDKTSTEQTNDQDKNMDVHTHSSGARKPEESHEENDPHMSSPYQTRSKSHPKLTITFPDSSDDDEMSTGKRKRWSFSFSAKSDISNYRRRYPDAKDDKKLNDNYRFYTNQIRSYPDGDYIDEIHVKWYGQFEALERHHGYIQWLFPLQEQGLNWSAQPLQKHEIELILNDKTAHKRLLRSYTLMLNFYGFELVNDETGEIKRNEDYRQCFRNLNTSSHNYLRITRILKCLGEFKYEHLKFGFLECILRESIIENTLNNCLRSCRDYWIETLRSKSERQSLKRYANELIDYRNKGILPPKQFRAERPPVAID
;
A
#
# COMPACT_ATOMS: atom_id res chain seq x y z
N ILE A 1 12.90 14.00 -62.08
CA ILE A 1 12.69 14.68 -63.38
C ILE A 1 11.18 14.80 -63.60
N ARG A 2 10.70 15.96 -64.07
CA ARG A 2 9.34 16.41 -64.47
C ARG A 2 8.17 15.38 -64.40
N VAL A 3 7.08 15.61 -63.66
CA VAL A 3 5.98 16.62 -63.79
C VAL A 3 5.00 16.33 -64.94
N VAL A 4 3.75 15.97 -64.58
CA VAL A 4 2.42 16.59 -64.90
C VAL A 4 1.46 16.02 -63.82
N ASP A 5 0.85 16.78 -62.90
CA ASP A 5 -0.32 17.67 -63.00
C ASP A 5 -1.55 17.10 -63.74
N ASP A 6 -2.68 17.02 -63.02
CA ASP A 6 -3.97 17.51 -63.53
C ASP A 6 -4.94 17.83 -62.37
N GLN A 7 -5.57 19.00 -62.40
CA GLN A 7 -6.63 19.41 -61.48
C GLN A 7 -7.94 19.54 -62.26
N GLN A 8 -9.05 19.01 -61.74
CA GLN A 8 -10.36 19.65 -61.97
C GLN A 8 -11.20 19.71 -60.68
N ASN A 9 -12.01 20.75 -60.64
CA ASN A 9 -12.71 21.33 -59.49
C ASN A 9 -14.15 21.62 -59.94
N THR A 10 -15.18 21.38 -59.11
CA THR A 10 -16.48 22.11 -59.18
C THR A 10 -17.41 21.77 -58.01
N THR A 11 -17.85 22.82 -57.27
CA THR A 11 -19.23 23.13 -56.78
C THR A 11 -20.08 22.06 -56.05
N GLY A 12 -20.97 22.36 -55.09
CA GLY A 12 -21.50 23.63 -54.56
C GLY A 12 -22.85 23.39 -53.84
N ASP A 13 -23.40 24.41 -53.15
CA ASP A 13 -24.66 24.45 -52.36
C ASP A 13 -24.74 23.58 -51.07
N CYS A 14 -25.07 24.04 -49.86
CA CYS A 14 -25.60 25.31 -49.27
C CYS A 14 -27.14 25.48 -49.12
N MET A 15 -27.68 24.92 -48.03
CA MET A 15 -28.95 25.27 -47.32
C MET A 15 -28.77 24.90 -45.82
N LYS A 16 -29.15 25.64 -44.75
CA LYS A 16 -29.91 26.89 -44.49
C LYS A 16 -31.42 26.85 -44.81
N VAL A 17 -32.36 27.21 -43.93
CA VAL A 17 -32.40 27.82 -42.56
C VAL A 17 -33.62 27.26 -41.79
N ASN A 18 -33.66 27.12 -40.46
CA ASN A 18 -34.41 27.92 -39.43
C ASN A 18 -34.43 27.06 -38.14
N GLU A 19 -34.23 27.52 -36.89
CA GLU A 19 -34.74 28.66 -36.11
C GLU A 19 -36.26 28.64 -35.82
N ASN A 20 -36.66 28.18 -34.61
CA ASN A 20 -37.11 29.11 -33.54
C ASN A 20 -37.54 28.44 -32.21
N ILE A 21 -36.95 28.96 -31.11
CA ILE A 21 -37.58 29.54 -29.90
C ILE A 21 -38.63 28.73 -29.11
N SER A 22 -38.33 28.45 -27.83
CA SER A 22 -39.06 28.99 -26.64
C SER A 22 -38.50 28.48 -25.30
N GLN A 23 -38.04 29.39 -24.43
CA GLN A 23 -38.08 29.19 -22.97
C GLN A 23 -39.46 29.60 -22.43
N PRO A 24 -39.76 29.30 -21.16
CA PRO A 24 -39.99 30.45 -20.26
C PRO A 24 -39.31 30.29 -18.88
N GLU A 25 -38.93 31.41 -18.29
CA GLU A 25 -38.86 31.57 -16.83
C GLU A 25 -40.26 31.91 -16.31
N ASP A 26 -40.65 31.43 -15.11
CA ASP A 26 -41.04 32.39 -14.06
C ASP A 26 -41.11 31.82 -12.62
N ARG A 27 -40.78 32.73 -11.73
CA ARG A 27 -40.60 32.71 -10.26
C ARG A 27 -41.92 32.66 -9.46
N CYS A 28 -41.96 31.92 -8.33
CA CYS A 28 -42.60 32.29 -7.03
C CYS A 28 -42.38 31.13 -6.01
N ASP A 29 -41.49 31.17 -5.03
CA ASP A 29 -41.45 31.98 -3.79
C ASP A 29 -42.45 31.54 -2.68
N LYS A 30 -41.92 31.04 -1.54
CA LYS A 30 -42.45 31.18 -0.16
C LYS A 30 -41.61 30.46 0.91
N THR A 31 -40.78 31.25 1.59
CA THR A 31 -40.64 31.34 3.07
C THR A 31 -40.68 30.08 3.95
N SER A 32 -39.58 29.83 4.68
CA SER A 32 -39.60 29.69 6.15
C SER A 32 -38.22 29.99 6.77
N THR A 33 -38.10 31.21 7.31
CA THR A 33 -37.35 31.59 8.53
C THR A 33 -37.35 30.48 9.60
N GLU A 34 -36.28 30.16 10.35
CA GLU A 34 -35.43 30.91 11.30
C GLU A 34 -34.21 29.99 11.63
N GLN A 35 -33.11 30.35 12.32
CA GLN A 35 -32.76 31.48 13.20
C GLN A 35 -31.22 31.65 13.17
N THR A 36 -30.73 32.88 13.06
CA THR A 36 -29.31 33.24 13.27
C THR A 36 -29.00 33.43 14.75
N ASN A 37 -27.75 33.20 15.19
CA ASN A 37 -27.28 33.80 16.43
C ASN A 37 -25.78 34.15 16.35
N ASP A 38 -25.50 35.38 15.94
CA ASP A 38 -24.17 35.99 16.07
C ASP A 38 -23.94 36.42 17.54
N GLN A 39 -22.71 36.24 18.03
CA GLN A 39 -22.16 37.13 19.04
C GLN A 39 -20.73 37.53 18.67
N ASP A 40 -20.62 38.80 18.28
CA ASP A 40 -19.42 39.53 17.93
C ASP A 40 -18.54 39.88 19.15
N LYS A 41 -17.34 40.40 18.83
CA LYS A 41 -16.33 41.11 19.67
C LYS A 41 -15.14 40.24 20.12
N ASN A 42 -13.89 40.70 20.01
CA ASN A 42 -13.37 42.03 19.66
C ASN A 42 -12.07 41.96 18.86
N MET A 43 -11.79 43.02 18.09
CA MET A 43 -10.44 43.33 17.59
C MET A 43 -9.48 43.63 18.75
N ASP A 44 -8.19 43.36 18.54
CA ASP A 44 -7.20 44.42 18.75
C ASP A 44 -5.96 44.22 17.86
N VAL A 45 -5.43 45.33 17.34
CA VAL A 45 -4.30 45.40 16.41
C VAL A 45 -3.19 46.20 17.06
N HIS A 46 -2.01 45.61 17.29
CA HIS A 46 -0.80 46.37 17.60
C HIS A 46 0.40 45.92 16.75
N THR A 47 1.07 46.92 16.18
CA THR A 47 2.23 46.80 15.29
C THR A 47 3.48 47.26 16.03
N HIS A 48 4.60 46.55 15.88
CA HIS A 48 5.99 47.04 15.84
C HIS A 48 6.89 45.82 15.50
N SER A 49 7.57 45.77 14.36
CA SER A 49 8.75 46.55 13.92
C SER A 49 10.08 46.09 14.55
N SER A 50 10.88 45.41 13.72
CA SER A 50 12.35 45.43 13.66
C SER A 50 13.20 45.18 14.92
N GLY A 51 13.97 44.08 14.92
CA GLY A 51 15.11 43.86 15.82
C GLY A 51 15.97 42.68 15.39
N ALA A 52 17.05 42.92 14.64
CA ALA A 52 17.97 41.87 14.21
C ALA A 52 18.98 41.50 15.32
N ARG A 53 19.17 40.20 15.59
CA ARG A 53 20.38 39.66 16.23
C ARG A 53 20.83 38.37 15.55
N LYS A 54 22.15 38.20 15.49
CA LYS A 54 22.88 37.03 14.98
C LYS A 54 23.00 35.96 16.09
N PRO A 55 23.39 34.71 15.76
CA PRO A 55 23.06 33.54 16.57
C PRO A 55 23.93 33.41 17.82
N GLU A 56 23.35 32.83 18.87
CA GLU A 56 24.07 32.29 20.02
C GLU A 56 24.35 30.80 19.81
N GLU A 57 25.52 30.36 20.25
CA GLU A 57 25.99 28.99 20.17
C GLU A 57 25.25 28.12 21.20
N SER A 58 24.58 27.05 20.76
CA SER A 58 23.98 26.05 21.66
C SER A 58 24.85 24.81 21.74
N HIS A 59 25.66 24.76 22.80
CA HIS A 59 26.35 23.61 23.41
C HIS A 59 26.15 22.22 22.78
N GLU A 60 27.27 21.60 22.40
CA GLU A 60 27.39 20.17 22.15
C GLU A 60 27.20 19.36 23.45
N GLU A 61 25.99 18.84 23.69
CA GLU A 61 25.82 17.74 24.63
C GLU A 61 26.39 16.46 24.01
N ASN A 62 27.51 16.00 24.60
CA ASN A 62 28.23 14.81 24.18
C ASN A 62 27.43 13.55 24.57
N ASP A 63 26.83 12.85 23.60
CA ASP A 63 26.26 11.50 23.76
C ASP A 63 27.33 10.42 23.49
N PRO A 64 27.86 9.72 24.53
CA PRO A 64 29.07 8.92 24.39
C PRO A 64 28.77 7.46 23.99
N HIS A 65 28.02 7.22 22.92
CA HIS A 65 27.83 5.86 22.36
C HIS A 65 27.83 5.77 20.82
N MET A 66 28.79 6.41 20.17
CA MET A 66 29.18 6.05 18.80
C MET A 66 30.04 4.77 18.79
N SER A 67 29.44 3.64 18.41
CA SER A 67 30.13 2.42 18.00
C SER A 67 29.38 1.71 16.87
N SER A 68 30.13 1.26 15.87
CA SER A 68 29.66 0.44 14.74
C SER A 68 28.76 -0.71 15.19
N PRO A 69 27.66 -1.04 14.48
CA PRO A 69 26.72 -2.10 14.90
C PRO A 69 27.29 -3.52 14.76
N TYR A 70 28.50 -3.68 14.23
CA TYR A 70 29.20 -4.96 14.21
C TYR A 70 30.03 -5.14 15.49
N GLN A 71 29.64 -6.15 16.29
CA GLN A 71 30.24 -6.59 17.55
C GLN A 71 29.92 -5.72 18.80
N THR A 72 28.79 -6.01 19.43
CA THR A 72 28.75 -6.77 20.71
C THR A 72 27.31 -6.91 21.23
N ARG A 73 26.79 -8.13 21.34
CA ARG A 73 25.51 -8.36 22.04
C ARG A 73 25.41 -9.76 22.65
N SER A 74 26.20 -10.02 23.70
CA SER A 74 26.00 -11.17 24.59
C SER A 74 24.83 -10.96 25.57
N LYS A 75 23.65 -10.62 25.03
CA LYS A 75 22.39 -10.77 25.77
C LYS A 75 21.77 -12.08 25.30
N SER A 76 21.66 -13.05 26.21
CA SER A 76 21.04 -14.35 25.93
C SER A 76 19.55 -14.17 25.67
N HIS A 77 19.21 -13.83 24.43
CA HIS A 77 17.82 -13.78 24.00
C HIS A 77 17.21 -15.19 24.15
N PRO A 78 15.99 -15.32 24.73
CA PRO A 78 15.34 -16.60 24.84
C PRO A 78 15.17 -17.23 23.45
N LYS A 79 15.36 -18.56 23.37
CA LYS A 79 15.22 -19.29 22.10
C LYS A 79 13.84 -19.02 21.49
N LEU A 80 13.82 -18.67 20.22
CA LEU A 80 12.58 -18.43 19.50
C LEU A 80 11.97 -19.79 19.15
N THR A 81 10.76 -20.03 19.67
CA THR A 81 10.02 -21.30 19.56
C THR A 81 8.94 -21.29 18.47
N ILE A 82 8.82 -20.19 17.73
CA ILE A 82 7.98 -20.13 16.54
C ILE A 82 8.57 -21.07 15.47
N THR A 83 7.70 -21.74 14.72
CA THR A 83 8.08 -22.56 13.56
C THR A 83 7.24 -22.16 12.36
N PHE A 84 7.80 -22.33 11.17
CA PHE A 84 7.14 -22.09 9.88
C PHE A 84 6.90 -23.46 9.21
N PRO A 85 5.72 -24.09 9.39
CA PRO A 85 5.47 -25.43 8.86
C PRO A 85 5.40 -25.42 7.34
N ASP A 86 6.07 -26.38 6.70
CA ASP A 86 5.87 -26.63 5.27
C ASP A 86 4.43 -27.14 5.06
N SER A 87 3.72 -26.54 4.11
CA SER A 87 2.28 -26.72 3.91
C SER A 87 1.99 -27.90 2.97
N SER A 88 2.46 -29.10 3.36
CA SER A 88 2.01 -30.38 2.83
C SER A 88 0.59 -30.74 3.26
N ASP A 89 0.15 -30.21 4.41
CA ASP A 89 -0.99 -30.73 5.16
C ASP A 89 -2.32 -30.01 4.90
N ASP A 90 -2.34 -28.96 4.06
CA ASP A 90 -3.56 -28.15 3.80
C ASP A 90 -4.50 -28.74 2.74
N ASP A 91 -4.08 -29.78 2.00
CA ASP A 91 -4.86 -30.40 0.91
C ASP A 91 -5.65 -31.65 1.36
N GLU A 92 -5.42 -32.21 2.56
CA GLU A 92 -6.12 -33.41 3.04
C GLU A 92 -7.20 -33.08 4.09
N MET A 93 -8.48 -33.28 3.72
CA MET A 93 -9.61 -33.20 4.65
C MET A 93 -9.68 -34.46 5.54
N SER A 94 -8.66 -34.61 6.39
CA SER A 94 -8.42 -35.81 7.19
C SER A 94 -9.27 -35.84 8.46
N THR A 95 -10.07 -36.89 8.63
CA THR A 95 -10.93 -37.13 9.79
C THR A 95 -10.12 -37.59 11.01
N GLY A 96 -9.34 -36.69 11.62
CA GLY A 96 -8.43 -36.99 12.73
C GLY A 96 -8.52 -36.02 13.91
N LYS A 97 -8.89 -36.50 15.10
CA LYS A 97 -8.96 -35.69 16.33
C LYS A 97 -7.58 -35.31 16.88
N ARG A 98 -6.95 -34.26 16.36
CA ARG A 98 -5.84 -33.53 17.03
C ARG A 98 -6.05 -32.02 16.98
N LYS A 99 -6.63 -31.45 18.04
CA LYS A 99 -6.76 -29.99 18.22
C LYS A 99 -5.39 -29.36 18.49
N ARG A 100 -4.92 -28.44 17.63
CA ARG A 100 -4.12 -27.27 18.04
C ARG A 100 -4.03 -26.18 16.97
N TRP A 101 -4.07 -24.93 17.44
CA TRP A 101 -3.98 -23.67 16.70
C TRP A 101 -5.05 -23.42 15.65
N SER A 102 -6.17 -22.85 16.13
CA SER A 102 -7.14 -22.15 15.29
C SER A 102 -6.52 -20.87 14.72
N PHE A 103 -5.87 -21.03 13.57
CA PHE A 103 -6.06 -20.08 12.49
C PHE A 103 -7.58 -19.74 12.42
N SER A 104 -8.00 -18.48 12.43
CA SER A 104 -9.45 -18.17 12.40
C SER A 104 -10.05 -18.62 11.07
N PHE A 105 -11.16 -19.37 11.10
CA PHE A 105 -11.78 -19.93 9.90
C PHE A 105 -12.02 -18.86 8.82
N SER A 106 -12.37 -17.64 9.25
CA SER A 106 -12.47 -16.42 8.46
C SER A 106 -11.22 -16.13 7.61
N ALA A 107 -10.02 -16.05 8.20
CA ALA A 107 -8.83 -15.63 7.45
C ALA A 107 -8.30 -16.72 6.48
N LYS A 108 -8.65 -18.00 6.68
CA LYS A 108 -8.22 -19.13 5.84
C LYS A 108 -9.12 -19.18 4.61
N SER A 109 -10.41 -18.92 4.83
CA SER A 109 -11.38 -18.61 3.79
C SER A 109 -10.98 -17.36 2.99
N ASP A 110 -10.62 -16.26 3.65
CA ASP A 110 -10.17 -15.02 2.99
C ASP A 110 -8.98 -15.24 2.05
N ILE A 111 -7.89 -15.81 2.58
CA ILE A 111 -6.70 -16.13 1.79
C ILE A 111 -7.02 -17.13 0.67
N SER A 112 -7.89 -18.12 0.91
CA SER A 112 -8.35 -19.04 -0.13
C SER A 112 -9.14 -18.33 -1.24
N ASN A 113 -10.02 -17.41 -0.88
CA ASN A 113 -10.83 -16.61 -1.80
C ASN A 113 -9.95 -15.72 -2.68
N TYR A 114 -9.05 -14.95 -2.05
CA TYR A 114 -8.09 -14.10 -2.72
C TYR A 114 -7.12 -14.88 -3.63
N ARG A 115 -6.55 -16.01 -3.16
CA ARG A 115 -5.65 -16.84 -4.00
C ARG A 115 -6.37 -17.41 -5.22
N ARG A 116 -7.66 -17.75 -5.09
CA ARG A 116 -8.55 -18.17 -6.20
C ARG A 116 -9.09 -16.99 -7.03
N ARG A 117 -8.55 -15.78 -6.88
CA ARG A 117 -8.91 -14.57 -7.63
C ARG A 117 -10.40 -14.20 -7.52
N TYR A 118 -10.97 -14.40 -6.33
CA TYR A 118 -12.35 -14.04 -6.01
C TYR A 118 -13.37 -14.66 -6.99
N PRO A 119 -13.54 -16.01 -6.98
CA PRO A 119 -14.41 -16.71 -7.93
C PRO A 119 -15.84 -16.15 -7.92
N ASP A 120 -16.36 -15.84 -6.74
CA ASP A 120 -17.73 -15.34 -6.54
C ASP A 120 -17.89 -13.82 -6.74
N ALA A 121 -16.79 -13.08 -6.99
CA ALA A 121 -16.87 -11.64 -7.26
C ALA A 121 -17.52 -11.36 -8.62
N LYS A 122 -18.59 -10.56 -8.58
CA LYS A 122 -19.27 -10.04 -9.77
C LYS A 122 -18.46 -8.89 -10.37
N ASP A 123 -18.66 -8.67 -11.67
CA ASP A 123 -17.99 -7.62 -12.44
C ASP A 123 -19.06 -6.71 -13.06
N ASP A 124 -19.46 -5.65 -12.36
CA ASP A 124 -20.41 -4.68 -12.87
C ASP A 124 -19.68 -3.63 -13.71
N LYS A 125 -19.83 -3.73 -15.04
CA LYS A 125 -19.18 -2.85 -16.02
C LYS A 125 -19.55 -1.36 -15.89
N LYS A 126 -20.56 -1.01 -15.07
CA LYS A 126 -20.92 0.39 -14.77
C LYS A 126 -19.99 1.00 -13.71
N LEU A 127 -19.41 0.18 -12.84
CA LEU A 127 -18.58 0.59 -11.71
C LEU A 127 -17.11 0.75 -12.15
N ASN A 128 -16.62 2.01 -12.19
CA ASN A 128 -15.33 2.37 -12.78
C ASN A 128 -14.48 3.28 -11.88
N ASP A 129 -14.83 3.45 -10.59
CA ASP A 129 -14.18 4.45 -9.74
C ASP A 129 -12.72 4.15 -9.41
N ASN A 130 -12.30 2.89 -9.35
CA ASN A 130 -10.87 2.56 -9.20
C ASN A 130 -10.11 2.94 -10.47
N TYR A 131 -10.61 2.59 -11.67
CA TYR A 131 -9.92 2.99 -12.90
C TYR A 131 -9.88 4.52 -13.06
N ARG A 132 -10.96 5.23 -12.72
CA ARG A 132 -11.01 6.71 -12.72
C ARG A 132 -10.05 7.33 -11.70
N PHE A 133 -9.90 6.73 -10.51
CA PHE A 133 -8.92 7.17 -9.52
C PHE A 133 -7.49 6.96 -10.02
N TYR A 134 -7.18 5.78 -10.55
CA TYR A 134 -5.86 5.43 -11.09
C TYR A 134 -5.47 6.19 -12.37
N THR A 135 -6.44 6.65 -13.14
CA THR A 135 -6.24 7.60 -14.26
C THR A 135 -6.25 9.08 -13.82
N ASN A 136 -6.30 9.33 -12.50
CA ASN A 136 -6.26 10.68 -11.89
C ASN A 136 -7.46 11.58 -12.26
N GLN A 137 -8.62 10.98 -12.58
CA GLN A 137 -9.85 11.69 -12.95
C GLN A 137 -10.74 12.02 -11.74
N ILE A 138 -10.64 11.25 -10.65
CA ILE A 138 -11.35 11.49 -9.39
C ILE A 138 -10.39 11.48 -8.20
N ARG A 139 -10.81 12.11 -7.10
CA ARG A 139 -10.12 12.08 -5.81
C ARG A 139 -10.55 10.85 -5.02
N SER A 140 -9.69 10.42 -4.10
CA SER A 140 -10.09 9.51 -3.03
C SER A 140 -10.98 10.22 -2.00
N TYR A 141 -11.87 9.48 -1.35
CA TYR A 141 -12.85 9.98 -0.37
C TYR A 141 -13.01 8.99 0.79
N PRO A 142 -13.30 9.41 2.04
CA PRO A 142 -13.41 10.80 2.51
C PRO A 142 -12.05 11.48 2.66
N ASP A 143 -12.05 12.82 2.62
CA ASP A 143 -10.92 13.71 2.92
C ASP A 143 -9.60 13.31 2.23
N GLY A 144 -9.69 12.86 0.98
CA GLY A 144 -8.56 12.45 0.15
C GLY A 144 -8.27 13.42 -0.99
N ASP A 145 -7.24 13.10 -1.77
CA ASP A 145 -6.86 13.87 -2.95
C ASP A 145 -6.79 12.95 -4.20
N TYR A 146 -6.45 13.54 -5.35
CA TYR A 146 -6.08 12.80 -6.56
C TYR A 146 -4.83 11.96 -6.32
N ILE A 147 -4.69 10.83 -7.03
CA ILE A 147 -3.58 9.87 -6.80
C ILE A 147 -2.19 10.50 -6.98
N ASP A 148 -2.00 11.35 -7.99
CA ASP A 148 -0.72 12.05 -8.21
C ASP A 148 -0.43 13.08 -7.11
N GLU A 149 -1.46 13.77 -6.62
CA GLU A 149 -1.35 14.73 -5.52
C GLU A 149 -1.00 14.03 -4.20
N ILE A 150 -1.58 12.85 -3.92
CA ILE A 150 -1.19 12.00 -2.78
C ILE A 150 0.29 11.61 -2.90
N HIS A 151 0.73 11.15 -4.07
CA HIS A 151 2.12 10.72 -4.26
C HIS A 151 3.14 11.86 -4.10
N VAL A 152 2.77 13.11 -4.40
CA VAL A 152 3.65 14.28 -4.24
C VAL A 152 3.58 14.86 -2.83
N LYS A 153 2.38 15.13 -2.32
CA LYS A 153 2.18 15.88 -1.07
C LYS A 153 2.31 15.02 0.19
N TRP A 154 1.98 13.72 0.12
CA TRP A 154 1.87 12.87 1.32
C TRP A 154 3.10 11.99 1.56
N TYR A 155 4.09 11.99 0.65
CA TYR A 155 5.37 11.33 0.88
C TYR A 155 6.08 11.98 2.08
N GLY A 156 6.61 11.18 3.01
CA GLY A 156 7.18 11.66 4.28
C GLY A 156 6.16 12.20 5.31
N GLN A 157 4.87 12.35 4.98
CA GLN A 157 3.85 12.90 5.90
C GLN A 157 3.29 11.85 6.87
N PHE A 158 4.18 11.23 7.66
CA PHE A 158 3.85 10.05 8.46
C PHE A 158 2.70 10.25 9.45
N GLU A 159 2.60 11.42 10.10
CA GLU A 159 1.51 11.68 11.04
C GLU A 159 0.15 11.74 10.32
N ALA A 160 0.10 12.30 9.11
CA ALA A 160 -1.12 12.33 8.30
C ALA A 160 -1.52 10.93 7.82
N LEU A 161 -0.55 10.12 7.39
CA LEU A 161 -0.76 8.73 6.96
C LEU A 161 -1.15 7.80 8.12
N GLU A 162 -0.67 8.03 9.34
CA GLU A 162 -1.14 7.29 10.52
C GLU A 162 -2.57 7.70 10.89
N ARG A 163 -2.88 9.00 10.91
CA ARG A 163 -4.18 9.55 11.37
C ARG A 163 -5.35 9.31 10.39
N HIS A 164 -5.12 9.46 9.09
CA HIS A 164 -6.17 9.27 8.07
C HIS A 164 -6.16 7.84 7.56
N HIS A 165 -7.30 7.17 7.52
CA HIS A 165 -7.40 5.79 7.04
C HIS A 165 -8.15 5.64 5.70
N GLY A 166 -8.86 6.67 5.24
CA GLY A 166 -9.74 6.58 4.07
C GLY A 166 -8.98 6.25 2.78
N TYR A 167 -7.75 6.77 2.63
CA TYR A 167 -6.95 6.63 1.41
C TYR A 167 -6.54 5.19 1.09
N ILE A 168 -6.37 4.31 2.09
CA ILE A 168 -5.68 3.02 1.88
C ILE A 168 -6.44 2.09 0.93
N GLN A 169 -7.76 2.23 0.87
CA GLN A 169 -8.60 1.43 -0.02
C GLN A 169 -8.59 1.93 -1.46
N TRP A 170 -8.34 3.22 -1.67
CA TRP A 170 -8.17 3.81 -3.00
C TRP A 170 -6.77 3.53 -3.55
N LEU A 171 -5.73 3.68 -2.71
CA LEU A 171 -4.36 3.32 -3.09
C LEU A 171 -4.14 1.81 -3.25
N PHE A 172 -4.94 0.97 -2.57
CA PHE A 172 -4.85 -0.49 -2.65
C PHE A 172 -6.24 -1.13 -2.67
N PRO A 173 -6.95 -1.04 -3.81
CA PRO A 173 -8.27 -1.60 -3.95
C PRO A 173 -8.20 -3.13 -4.04
N LEU A 174 -9.28 -3.79 -3.62
CA LEU A 174 -9.47 -5.24 -3.65
C LEU A 174 -10.90 -5.54 -4.12
N GLN A 175 -11.14 -6.74 -4.63
CA GLN A 175 -12.48 -7.19 -5.06
C GLN A 175 -13.44 -7.45 -3.87
N GLU A 176 -13.05 -7.05 -2.66
CA GLU A 176 -13.80 -7.18 -1.41
C GLU A 176 -14.01 -5.79 -0.76
N GLN A 177 -15.20 -5.59 -0.17
CA GLN A 177 -15.52 -4.35 0.54
C GLN A 177 -14.62 -4.18 1.77
N GLY A 178 -14.05 -2.98 1.94
CA GLY A 178 -13.33 -2.59 3.16
C GLY A 178 -14.15 -1.65 4.05
N LEU A 179 -13.52 -1.14 5.10
CA LEU A 179 -14.13 -0.26 6.12
C LEU A 179 -14.54 1.12 5.57
N ASN A 180 -13.83 1.63 4.56
CA ASN A 180 -14.24 2.80 3.79
C ASN A 180 -15.29 2.37 2.75
N TRP A 181 -16.56 2.68 3.03
CA TRP A 181 -17.71 2.37 2.17
C TRP A 181 -17.80 3.22 0.91
N SER A 182 -17.08 4.35 0.86
CA SER A 182 -17.00 5.19 -0.33
C SER A 182 -15.96 4.70 -1.34
N ALA A 183 -15.04 3.82 -0.92
CA ALA A 183 -14.13 3.14 -1.83
C ALA A 183 -14.81 1.91 -2.43
N GLN A 184 -15.24 2.03 -3.69
CA GLN A 184 -15.84 0.98 -4.50
C GLN A 184 -14.94 -0.28 -4.54
N PRO A 185 -15.48 -1.51 -4.32
CA PRO A 185 -14.74 -2.74 -4.56
C PRO A 185 -14.19 -2.81 -5.99
N LEU A 186 -12.98 -3.34 -6.14
CA LEU A 186 -12.29 -3.48 -7.41
C LEU A 186 -13.05 -4.43 -8.34
N GLN A 187 -13.39 -3.96 -9.53
CA GLN A 187 -14.03 -4.78 -10.56
C GLN A 187 -12.97 -5.49 -11.42
N LYS A 188 -13.33 -6.63 -12.02
CA LYS A 188 -12.39 -7.43 -12.82
C LYS A 188 -11.94 -6.68 -14.09
N HIS A 189 -12.84 -5.95 -14.71
CA HIS A 189 -12.50 -5.08 -15.85
C HIS A 189 -11.60 -3.89 -15.48
N GLU A 190 -11.72 -3.34 -14.27
CA GLU A 190 -10.81 -2.27 -13.80
C GLU A 190 -9.37 -2.79 -13.66
N ILE A 191 -9.19 -4.05 -13.24
CA ILE A 191 -7.86 -4.69 -13.20
C ILE A 191 -7.26 -4.74 -14.61
N GLU A 192 -8.03 -5.17 -15.61
CA GLU A 192 -7.59 -5.23 -17.00
C GLU A 192 -7.27 -3.85 -17.57
N LEU A 193 -8.09 -2.84 -17.31
CA LEU A 193 -7.87 -1.46 -17.75
C LEU A 193 -6.60 -0.85 -17.12
N ILE A 194 -6.42 -1.00 -15.80
CA ILE A 194 -5.23 -0.49 -15.10
C ILE A 194 -3.96 -1.23 -15.55
N LEU A 195 -4.01 -2.54 -15.77
CA LEU A 195 -2.85 -3.31 -16.27
C LEU A 195 -2.42 -2.91 -17.69
N ASN A 196 -3.37 -2.52 -18.54
CA ASN A 196 -3.09 -2.09 -19.91
C ASN A 196 -2.65 -0.61 -20.01
N ASP A 197 -3.02 0.24 -19.04
CA ASP A 197 -2.49 1.60 -18.90
C ASP A 197 -1.19 1.62 -18.07
N LYS A 198 -0.06 1.75 -18.77
CA LYS A 198 1.29 1.83 -18.16
C LYS A 198 1.43 2.96 -17.13
N THR A 199 0.66 4.04 -17.22
CA THR A 199 0.70 5.17 -16.27
C THR A 199 -0.08 4.83 -15.02
N ALA A 200 -1.29 4.30 -15.17
CA ALA A 200 -2.11 3.77 -14.07
C ALA A 200 -1.37 2.66 -13.30
N HIS A 201 -0.78 1.68 -14.00
CA HIS A 201 -0.04 0.58 -13.38
C HIS A 201 1.21 1.05 -12.62
N LYS A 202 1.92 2.07 -13.12
CA LYS A 202 3.05 2.71 -12.41
C LYS A 202 2.60 3.52 -11.19
N ARG A 203 1.39 4.08 -11.17
CA ARG A 203 0.86 4.75 -9.97
C ARG A 203 0.68 3.77 -8.80
N LEU A 204 0.35 2.49 -9.03
CA LEU A 204 0.36 1.49 -7.95
C LEU A 204 1.77 1.30 -7.35
N LEU A 205 2.81 1.25 -8.18
CA LEU A 205 4.21 1.16 -7.71
C LEU A 205 4.62 2.39 -6.89
N ARG A 206 4.17 3.59 -7.29
CA ARG A 206 4.35 4.84 -6.50
C ARG A 206 3.60 4.77 -5.17
N SER A 207 2.35 4.29 -5.15
CA SER A 207 1.58 4.06 -3.91
C SER A 207 2.32 3.09 -2.97
N TYR A 208 2.84 2.00 -3.50
CA TYR A 208 3.63 1.02 -2.73
C TYR A 208 4.91 1.64 -2.16
N THR A 209 5.63 2.44 -2.96
CA THR A 209 6.85 3.15 -2.53
C THR A 209 6.56 4.16 -1.41
N LEU A 210 5.44 4.89 -1.48
CA LEU A 210 4.96 5.77 -0.42
C LEU A 210 4.69 5.00 0.88
N MET A 211 4.02 3.85 0.78
CA MET A 211 3.74 3.01 1.97
C MET A 211 4.98 2.33 2.53
N LEU A 212 5.96 1.94 1.70
CA LEU A 212 7.27 1.47 2.18
C LEU A 212 7.96 2.55 3.01
N ASN A 213 8.03 3.78 2.51
CA ASN A 213 8.64 4.92 3.20
C ASN A 213 7.98 5.16 4.57
N PHE A 214 6.65 5.14 4.63
CA PHE A 214 5.88 5.20 5.87
C PHE A 214 6.17 4.06 6.85
N TYR A 215 6.42 2.84 6.35
CA TYR A 215 6.77 1.67 7.17
C TYR A 215 8.26 1.57 7.53
N GLY A 216 9.11 2.51 7.10
CA GLY A 216 10.55 2.53 7.44
C GLY A 216 11.45 1.84 6.42
N PHE A 217 10.98 1.71 5.18
CA PHE A 217 11.67 1.03 4.09
C PHE A 217 11.77 1.91 2.84
N GLU A 218 12.68 1.56 1.95
CA GLU A 218 12.75 2.11 0.59
C GLU A 218 12.94 0.96 -0.42
N LEU A 219 12.36 1.13 -1.61
CA LEU A 219 12.50 0.20 -2.73
C LEU A 219 13.83 0.45 -3.42
N VAL A 220 14.70 -0.57 -3.44
CA VAL A 220 16.04 -0.50 -4.05
C VAL A 220 15.98 -0.88 -5.53
N ASN A 221 15.13 -1.85 -5.87
CA ASN A 221 14.96 -2.35 -7.24
C ASN A 221 13.52 -2.83 -7.44
N ASP A 222 12.85 -2.30 -8.47
CA ASP A 222 11.45 -2.55 -8.81
C ASP A 222 11.22 -3.83 -9.63
N GLU A 223 12.26 -4.39 -10.26
CA GLU A 223 12.23 -5.67 -10.97
C GLU A 223 12.39 -6.87 -10.02
N THR A 224 13.27 -6.76 -9.01
CA THR A 224 13.50 -7.81 -8.00
C THR A 224 12.58 -7.70 -6.80
N GLY A 225 12.13 -6.48 -6.46
CA GLY A 225 11.42 -6.17 -5.23
C GLY A 225 12.34 -6.04 -4.00
N GLU A 226 13.65 -5.90 -4.18
CA GLU A 226 14.57 -5.68 -3.07
C GLU A 226 14.24 -4.36 -2.35
N ILE A 227 14.09 -4.44 -1.02
CA ILE A 227 13.91 -3.29 -0.14
C ILE A 227 15.01 -3.25 0.93
N LYS A 228 15.32 -2.06 1.43
CA LYS A 228 16.19 -1.85 2.60
C LYS A 228 15.51 -0.88 3.57
N ARG A 229 16.06 -0.75 4.78
CA ARG A 229 15.67 0.29 5.76
C ARG A 229 15.92 1.68 5.16
N ASN A 230 14.96 2.60 5.30
CA ASN A 230 15.19 4.02 5.01
C ASN A 230 15.88 4.71 6.22
N GLU A 231 16.11 6.02 6.13
CA GLU A 231 16.75 6.79 7.20
C GLU A 231 15.90 6.84 8.49
N ASP A 232 14.58 7.01 8.34
CA ASP A 232 13.61 7.12 9.44
C ASP A 232 13.21 5.79 10.12
N TYR A 233 13.79 4.66 9.70
CA TYR A 233 13.31 3.32 10.05
C TYR A 233 13.10 3.10 11.56
N ARG A 234 13.89 3.75 12.41
CA ARG A 234 13.78 3.66 13.88
C ARG A 234 12.49 4.26 14.44
N GLN A 235 11.94 5.29 13.82
CA GLN A 235 10.64 5.87 14.19
C GLN A 235 9.51 5.03 13.57
N CYS A 236 9.62 4.71 12.28
CA CYS A 236 8.62 3.93 11.56
C CYS A 236 8.42 2.52 12.15
N PHE A 237 9.51 1.81 12.51
CA PHE A 237 9.42 0.48 13.12
C PHE A 237 8.86 0.53 14.54
N ARG A 238 9.11 1.60 15.31
CA ARG A 238 8.44 1.79 16.61
C ARG A 238 6.93 1.89 16.41
N ASN A 239 6.48 2.76 15.50
CA ASN A 239 5.07 2.90 15.13
C ASN A 239 4.47 1.57 14.65
N LEU A 240 5.14 0.85 13.74
CA LEU A 240 4.63 -0.40 13.19
C LEU A 240 4.51 -1.52 14.24
N ASN A 241 5.40 -1.57 15.25
CA ASN A 241 5.27 -2.52 16.35
C ASN A 241 4.13 -2.20 17.32
N THR A 242 3.70 -0.94 17.44
CA THR A 242 2.64 -0.50 18.37
C THR A 242 1.26 -0.37 17.72
N SER A 243 1.20 0.03 16.45
CA SER A 243 -0.03 0.33 15.71
C SER A 243 -0.52 -0.87 14.90
N SER A 244 -1.15 -1.83 15.57
CA SER A 244 -1.59 -3.11 14.98
C SER A 244 -2.54 -2.99 13.79
N HIS A 245 -3.27 -1.87 13.64
CA HIS A 245 -4.11 -1.60 12.48
C HIS A 245 -3.29 -1.50 11.18
N ASN A 246 -2.01 -1.09 11.25
CA ASN A 246 -1.10 -1.11 10.11
C ASN A 246 -0.85 -2.53 9.58
N TYR A 247 -1.07 -3.59 10.38
CA TYR A 247 -0.98 -4.95 9.87
C TYR A 247 -2.12 -5.30 8.90
N LEU A 248 -3.32 -4.74 9.10
CA LEU A 248 -4.44 -4.90 8.18
C LEU A 248 -4.21 -4.10 6.88
N ARG A 249 -3.58 -2.91 7.00
CA ARG A 249 -3.13 -2.11 5.85
C ARG A 249 -2.09 -2.86 5.02
N ILE A 250 -1.07 -3.46 5.65
CA ILE A 250 -0.07 -4.31 4.99
C ILE A 250 -0.74 -5.52 4.31
N THR A 251 -1.66 -6.22 4.99
CA THR A 251 -2.43 -7.31 4.37
C THR A 251 -3.15 -6.85 3.10
N ARG A 252 -3.79 -5.67 3.12
CA ARG A 252 -4.46 -5.10 1.95
C ARG A 252 -3.49 -4.80 0.81
N ILE A 253 -2.35 -4.18 1.12
CA ILE A 253 -1.28 -3.89 0.16
C ILE A 253 -0.80 -5.18 -0.51
N LEU A 254 -0.47 -6.21 0.27
CA LEU A 254 0.04 -7.50 -0.25
C LEU A 254 -1.00 -8.24 -1.11
N LYS A 255 -2.28 -8.19 -0.77
CA LYS A 255 -3.35 -8.73 -1.64
C LYS A 255 -3.43 -7.92 -2.94
N CYS A 256 -3.44 -6.59 -2.86
CA CYS A 256 -3.57 -5.69 -4.01
C CYS A 256 -2.40 -5.82 -5.00
N LEU A 257 -1.16 -5.88 -4.51
CA LEU A 257 0.02 -6.15 -5.34
C LEU A 257 -0.13 -7.42 -6.19
N GLY A 258 -0.78 -8.46 -5.64
CA GLY A 258 -1.07 -9.68 -6.39
C GLY A 258 -2.14 -9.49 -7.47
N GLU A 259 -3.21 -8.73 -7.23
CA GLU A 259 -4.21 -8.41 -8.27
C GLU A 259 -3.55 -7.78 -9.50
N PHE A 260 -2.57 -6.90 -9.28
CA PHE A 260 -1.86 -6.16 -10.34
C PHE A 260 -0.50 -6.77 -10.73
N LYS A 261 -0.31 -8.08 -10.54
CA LYS A 261 0.84 -8.88 -11.02
C LYS A 261 2.21 -8.51 -10.42
N TYR A 262 2.27 -7.78 -9.31
CA TYR A 262 3.49 -7.45 -8.56
C TYR A 262 3.80 -8.48 -7.45
N GLU A 263 3.77 -9.79 -7.76
CA GLU A 263 4.04 -10.83 -6.75
C GLU A 263 5.49 -10.80 -6.22
N HIS A 264 6.45 -10.31 -7.01
CA HIS A 264 7.86 -10.16 -6.61
C HIS A 264 8.08 -9.12 -5.51
N LEU A 265 7.36 -8.00 -5.56
CA LEU A 265 7.42 -6.96 -4.52
C LEU A 265 6.97 -7.50 -3.15
N LYS A 266 5.99 -8.40 -3.15
CA LYS A 266 5.54 -9.10 -1.93
C LYS A 266 6.64 -10.01 -1.40
N PHE A 267 7.32 -10.76 -2.27
CA PHE A 267 8.40 -11.66 -1.87
C PHE A 267 9.53 -10.90 -1.15
N GLY A 268 10.05 -9.82 -1.76
CA GLY A 268 11.12 -9.01 -1.17
C GLY A 268 10.71 -8.31 0.13
N PHE A 269 9.48 -7.82 0.23
CA PHE A 269 8.94 -7.30 1.49
C PHE A 269 8.90 -8.36 2.60
N LEU A 270 8.38 -9.55 2.30
CA LEU A 270 8.27 -10.64 3.28
C LEU A 270 9.64 -11.15 3.73
N GLU A 271 10.60 -11.28 2.81
CA GLU A 271 11.98 -11.63 3.13
C GLU A 271 12.60 -10.63 4.13
N CYS A 272 12.42 -9.34 3.86
CA CYS A 272 12.91 -8.26 4.72
C CYS A 272 12.26 -8.33 6.11
N ILE A 273 10.92 -8.42 6.19
CA ILE A 273 10.17 -8.57 7.44
C ILE A 273 10.65 -9.77 8.26
N LEU A 274 10.92 -10.92 7.63
CA LEU A 274 11.45 -12.10 8.32
C LEU A 274 12.82 -11.83 8.94
N ARG A 275 13.75 -11.21 8.19
CA ARG A 275 15.09 -10.87 8.70
C ARG A 275 15.03 -9.84 9.84
N GLU A 276 14.25 -8.78 9.69
CA GLU A 276 14.03 -7.75 10.71
C GLU A 276 13.38 -8.33 11.98
N SER A 277 12.41 -9.23 11.82
CA SER A 277 11.72 -9.84 12.95
C SER A 277 12.54 -10.89 13.69
N ILE A 278 13.31 -11.72 12.97
CA ILE A 278 13.97 -12.91 13.51
C ILE A 278 15.42 -12.63 13.93
N ILE A 279 16.22 -11.99 13.09
CA ILE A 279 17.65 -11.74 13.37
C ILE A 279 17.84 -10.43 14.13
N GLU A 280 17.33 -9.34 13.54
CA GLU A 280 17.53 -7.99 14.07
C GLU A 280 16.66 -7.74 15.32
N ASN A 281 15.53 -8.46 15.43
CA ASN A 281 14.52 -8.32 16.47
C ASN A 281 14.03 -6.87 16.61
N THR A 282 13.83 -6.21 15.47
CA THR A 282 13.37 -4.83 15.30
C THR A 282 11.88 -4.74 14.99
N LEU A 283 11.30 -5.78 14.38
CA LEU A 283 9.88 -5.87 13.98
C LEU A 283 9.17 -7.11 14.55
N ASN A 284 9.63 -7.62 15.70
CA ASN A 284 9.17 -8.90 16.25
C ASN A 284 7.65 -8.99 16.51
N ASN A 285 6.92 -7.87 16.66
CA ASN A 285 5.48 -7.91 16.88
C ASN A 285 4.69 -8.30 15.62
N CYS A 286 5.24 -8.07 14.43
CA CYS A 286 4.58 -8.43 13.17
C CYS A 286 4.87 -9.86 12.70
N LEU A 287 5.87 -10.54 13.30
CA LEU A 287 6.32 -11.88 12.91
C LEU A 287 5.19 -12.92 12.84
N ARG A 288 4.23 -12.84 13.78
CA ARG A 288 3.05 -13.72 13.77
C ARG A 288 2.15 -13.43 12.57
N SER A 289 1.85 -12.17 12.28
CA SER A 289 1.10 -11.78 11.07
C SER A 289 1.83 -12.19 9.79
N CYS A 290 3.16 -12.07 9.78
CA CYS A 290 3.99 -12.50 8.66
C CYS A 290 3.85 -14.00 8.38
N ARG A 291 3.99 -14.84 9.43
CA ARG A 291 3.83 -16.29 9.34
C ARG A 291 2.41 -16.73 9.04
N ASP A 292 1.46 -16.27 9.87
CA ASP A 292 0.08 -16.77 9.89
C ASP A 292 -0.75 -16.21 8.73
N TYR A 293 -0.30 -15.16 8.03
CA TYR A 293 -1.12 -14.47 7.02
C TYR A 293 -0.33 -13.97 5.81
N TRP A 294 0.71 -13.15 6.03
CA TRP A 294 1.30 -12.39 4.92
C TRP A 294 2.05 -13.26 3.92
N ILE A 295 2.80 -14.28 4.37
CA ILE A 295 3.39 -15.30 3.48
C ILE A 295 2.29 -16.00 2.67
N GLU A 296 1.16 -16.32 3.30
CA GLU A 296 0.04 -17.00 2.64
C GLU A 296 -0.67 -16.15 1.57
N THR A 297 -0.40 -14.84 1.49
CA THR A 297 -0.85 -13.99 0.38
C THR A 297 -0.11 -14.25 -0.92
N LEU A 298 1.11 -14.81 -0.93
CA LEU A 298 1.78 -15.19 -2.18
C LEU A 298 0.97 -16.30 -2.86
N ARG A 299 0.68 -16.18 -4.16
CA ARG A 299 -0.13 -17.20 -4.86
C ARG A 299 0.66 -18.48 -5.12
N SER A 300 1.94 -18.38 -5.49
CA SER A 300 2.79 -19.55 -5.74
C SER A 300 3.04 -20.37 -4.47
N LYS A 301 2.82 -21.70 -4.53
CA LYS A 301 3.17 -22.63 -3.44
C LYS A 301 4.69 -22.67 -3.22
N SER A 302 5.49 -22.62 -4.27
CA SER A 302 6.96 -22.67 -4.16
C SER A 302 7.56 -21.42 -3.51
N GLU A 303 7.04 -20.22 -3.81
CA GLU A 303 7.47 -18.98 -3.15
C GLU A 303 7.14 -19.00 -1.65
N ARG A 304 5.92 -19.45 -1.28
CA ARG A 304 5.53 -19.64 0.14
C ARG A 304 6.47 -20.60 0.87
N GLN A 305 6.79 -21.74 0.25
CA GLN A 305 7.68 -22.74 0.82
C GLN A 305 9.11 -22.22 0.98
N SER A 306 9.62 -21.44 0.01
CA SER A 306 10.95 -20.84 0.10
C SER A 306 11.07 -19.89 1.30
N LEU A 307 10.13 -18.96 1.48
CA LEU A 307 10.13 -18.05 2.63
C LEU A 307 9.95 -18.77 3.97
N LYS A 308 9.20 -19.87 4.01
CA LYS A 308 9.06 -20.72 5.21
C LYS A 308 10.37 -21.42 5.57
N ARG A 309 11.10 -21.97 4.59
CA ARG A 309 12.45 -22.55 4.81
C ARG A 309 13.43 -21.49 5.29
N TYR A 310 13.53 -20.36 4.57
CA TYR A 310 14.36 -19.22 4.96
C TYR A 310 14.07 -18.74 6.39
N ALA A 311 12.79 -18.64 6.77
CA ALA A 311 12.41 -18.27 8.14
C ALA A 311 12.91 -19.28 9.19
N ASN A 312 12.76 -20.59 8.96
CA ASN A 312 13.29 -21.61 9.87
C ASN A 312 14.81 -21.57 9.96
N GLU A 313 15.52 -21.34 8.84
CA GLU A 313 16.98 -21.19 8.84
C GLU A 313 17.44 -19.95 9.62
N LEU A 314 16.77 -18.80 9.47
CA LEU A 314 17.02 -17.61 10.31
C LEU A 314 16.80 -17.87 11.80
N ILE A 315 15.77 -18.67 12.15
CA ILE A 315 15.48 -19.06 13.54
C ILE A 315 16.62 -19.93 14.09
N ASP A 316 17.15 -20.83 13.27
CA ASP A 316 18.30 -21.65 13.59
C ASP A 316 19.57 -20.83 13.84
N TYR A 317 19.89 -19.86 12.97
CA TYR A 317 20.99 -18.90 13.19
C TYR A 317 20.82 -18.16 14.53
N ARG A 318 19.65 -17.56 14.76
CA ARG A 318 19.30 -16.85 16.01
C ARG A 318 19.46 -17.75 17.23
N ASN A 319 18.93 -18.97 17.20
CA ASN A 319 18.93 -19.91 18.32
C ASN A 319 20.31 -20.51 18.61
N LYS A 320 21.21 -20.53 17.62
CA LYS A 320 22.64 -20.88 17.75
C LYS A 320 23.50 -19.69 18.20
N GLY A 321 22.94 -18.47 18.26
CA GLY A 321 23.66 -17.25 18.66
C GLY A 321 24.64 -16.73 17.61
N ILE A 322 24.46 -17.10 16.34
CA ILE A 322 25.31 -16.71 15.21
C ILE A 322 24.51 -15.91 14.17
N LEU A 323 25.19 -15.02 13.44
CA LEU A 323 24.57 -14.28 12.35
C LEU A 323 24.58 -15.11 11.06
N PRO A 324 23.51 -15.05 10.23
CA PRO A 324 23.57 -15.58 8.88
C PRO A 324 24.59 -14.81 8.01
N PRO A 325 25.16 -15.44 6.98
CA PRO A 325 26.02 -14.76 6.00
C PRO A 325 25.38 -13.48 5.44
N LYS A 326 26.20 -12.48 5.07
CA LYS A 326 25.68 -11.21 4.51
C LYS A 326 24.85 -11.40 3.24
N GLN A 327 25.23 -12.39 2.42
CA GLN A 327 24.54 -12.77 1.17
C GLN A 327 23.39 -13.78 1.40
N PHE A 328 23.11 -14.18 2.64
CA PHE A 328 22.04 -15.13 2.93
C PHE A 328 20.67 -14.45 2.71
N ARG A 329 20.00 -14.90 1.65
CA ARG A 329 18.75 -14.40 1.11
C ARG A 329 17.79 -15.56 0.87
N ALA A 330 16.49 -15.29 0.80
CA ALA A 330 15.52 -16.27 0.33
C ALA A 330 15.63 -16.45 -1.19
N GLU A 331 15.80 -17.68 -1.67
CA GLU A 331 15.75 -17.96 -3.11
C GLU A 331 14.33 -17.79 -3.62
N ARG A 332 14.08 -16.85 -4.54
CA ARG A 332 12.79 -16.72 -5.20
C ARG A 332 12.73 -17.73 -6.36
N PRO A 333 11.95 -18.82 -6.27
CA PRO A 333 11.88 -19.81 -7.34
C PRO A 333 11.25 -19.20 -8.60
N PRO A 334 11.58 -19.71 -9.79
CA PRO A 334 10.87 -19.35 -11.02
C PRO A 334 9.37 -19.57 -10.84
N VAL A 335 8.59 -18.51 -11.07
CA VAL A 335 7.13 -18.61 -11.07
C VAL A 335 6.71 -19.10 -12.44
N ALA A 336 5.93 -20.19 -12.49
CA ALA A 336 5.32 -20.64 -13.73
C ALA A 336 4.43 -19.52 -14.28
N ILE A 337 4.50 -19.28 -15.60
CA ILE A 337 3.62 -18.32 -16.26
C ILE A 337 2.26 -19.00 -16.41
N ASP A 338 1.32 -18.65 -15.53
CA ASP A 338 -0.12 -18.97 -15.63
C ASP A 338 -0.78 -18.24 -16.83
#